data_AF-A0A2W6CPG7-F1
#
_entry.id   AF-A0A2W6CPG7-F1
#
_cell.length_a   1.000
_cell.length_b   1.000
_cell.length_c   1.000
_cell.angle_alpha   90.00
_cell.angle_beta   90.00
_cell.angle_gamma   90.00
#
_symmetry.space_group_name_H-M   'P 1'
#
loop_
_entity.id
_entity.type
_entity.pdbx_description
1 polymer ?
#
loop_
_entity_poly.entity_id
_entity_poly.type
_entity_poly.pdbx_seq_one_letter_code
_entity_poly.pdbx_strand_id
1 'polypeptide(L)'
;MVMPYCLASGLRAARVIQCSMLWFYVHFGPTGGPLGCRVGYAGTRRRQRGLDARTPARLALERIRRLQQTPIGNAAAMTGKAAELFDDYQRTGRLDLLNAAIELFGDAVAATAPDHPDRPGRLSDLGNALCARFGSTGQLTDVDEAIAALRDAVATTAVDHPERPGRLSSLGGALHARFGSTADPTDLEQAIIAGRDAVTTTPVNHPERPRYLSALGQALQTRFQRVGQQGDLDDAVVAWGDSVSTAPPGHSNRHAYLSKFPSALQRFARTGEVAPQRSGGRMERPPDDRGGGGVTTRLVLLALTIVLVLLGSAGGLVGAVVLPKIYAARVEVLSSIGQDQQSGDPLKQDRQLSTQLVFLKSRAVLGPVAQKEGTQFEDLDKVVSVKVVDNSEVIQVEADGPTKLAATQTLQAIMDRYLTLVSQPTAASRNLDTQLADAKTDTAQIQTRVNQLMVAVVATTATQISLNEARVQLAASLDREKAIQAKIAERKLSGQAGPDVQLLTPPYSLPDAVFPQPLIAAGTGALVGLIVAGGAVAVELLRRR
;
A
#
# COMPACT_ATOMS: atom_id res chain seq x y z
N MET A 1 -63.61 23.33 26.58
CA MET A 1 -63.23 23.26 28.02
C MET A 1 -61.93 22.47 28.08
N VAL A 2 -60.74 22.99 28.36
CA VAL A 2 -60.24 24.23 28.97
C VAL A 2 -58.90 24.54 28.26
N MET A 3 -58.71 25.81 27.89
CA MET A 3 -57.43 26.45 27.48
C MET A 3 -56.88 27.24 28.71
N PRO A 4 -55.77 28.02 28.70
CA PRO A 4 -54.43 27.94 28.08
C PRO A 4 -53.30 28.33 29.11
N TYR A 5 -52.04 28.50 28.66
CA TYR A 5 -50.99 29.49 29.06
C TYR A 5 -49.62 28.96 28.57
N CYS A 6 -49.11 29.26 27.37
CA CYS A 6 -48.45 30.49 26.90
C CYS A 6 -47.36 31.07 27.83
N LEU A 7 -46.08 30.93 27.45
CA LEU A 7 -45.17 32.06 27.15
C LEU A 7 -43.84 31.62 26.50
N ALA A 8 -43.58 32.16 25.29
CA ALA A 8 -42.32 32.63 24.68
C ALA A 8 -40.97 31.96 25.05
N SER A 9 -40.00 31.69 24.16
CA SER A 9 -39.68 32.23 22.84
C SER A 9 -38.38 31.58 22.32
N GLY A 10 -38.21 31.48 21.00
CA GLY A 10 -36.90 31.65 20.37
C GLY A 10 -36.33 30.44 19.62
N LEU A 11 -36.50 30.44 18.29
CA LEU A 11 -35.66 29.67 17.37
C LEU A 11 -34.17 29.93 17.65
N ARG A 12 -33.36 28.85 17.70
CA ARG A 12 -32.01 28.84 17.13
C ARG A 12 -31.56 27.40 16.86
N ALA A 13 -31.27 27.13 15.60
CA ALA A 13 -30.65 25.91 15.11
C ALA A 13 -29.33 25.65 15.84
N ALA A 14 -29.21 24.50 16.51
CA ALA A 14 -27.94 24.01 17.01
C ALA A 14 -27.21 23.28 15.88
N ARG A 15 -26.32 24.01 15.19
CA ARG A 15 -25.24 23.42 14.40
C ARG A 15 -24.38 22.58 15.35
N VAL A 16 -24.27 21.29 15.07
CA VAL A 16 -23.26 20.41 15.64
C VAL A 16 -21.89 20.93 15.17
N ILE A 17 -21.14 21.53 16.09
CA ILE A 17 -19.76 21.97 15.85
C ILE A 17 -18.89 20.72 15.85
N GLN A 18 -18.53 20.27 14.65
CA GLN A 18 -17.52 19.27 14.40
C GLN A 18 -16.15 19.93 14.71
N CYS A 19 -15.55 19.53 15.83
CA CYS A 19 -14.25 20.01 16.28
C CYS A 19 -13.16 19.37 15.40
N SER A 20 -12.77 20.06 14.32
CA SER A 20 -11.60 19.72 13.52
C SER A 20 -10.33 20.08 14.29
N MET A 21 -9.70 19.09 14.93
CA MET A 21 -8.30 19.20 15.38
C MET A 21 -7.39 19.22 14.15
N LEU A 22 -7.07 20.42 13.65
CA LEU A 22 -5.93 20.62 12.74
C LEU A 22 -4.64 20.33 13.52
N TRP A 23 -3.97 19.22 13.18
CA TRP A 23 -2.62 18.92 13.64
C TRP A 23 -1.60 19.48 12.64
N PHE A 24 -0.77 20.40 13.13
CA PHE A 24 0.27 21.14 12.41
C PHE A 24 1.36 20.23 11.84
N TYR A 25 1.69 20.41 10.56
CA TYR A 25 2.82 19.78 9.87
C TYR A 25 4.00 20.77 9.77
N VAL A 26 5.18 20.35 10.24
CA VAL A 26 6.47 20.99 9.94
C VAL A 26 7.40 19.91 9.40
N HIS A 27 7.94 20.11 8.20
CA HIS A 27 9.01 19.29 7.61
C HIS A 27 10.25 20.17 7.43
N PHE A 28 11.40 19.65 7.87
CA PHE A 28 12.71 20.30 7.85
C PHE A 28 13.59 19.64 6.78
N GLY A 29 14.24 20.47 5.95
CA GLY A 29 15.32 20.10 5.05
C GLY A 29 16.68 19.92 5.75
N PRO A 30 17.69 19.38 5.06
CA PRO A 30 18.93 18.90 5.65
C PRO A 30 20.03 19.97 5.57
N THR A 31 20.38 20.62 6.68
CA THR A 31 21.75 21.12 6.98
C THR A 31 21.80 21.59 8.45
N GLY A 32 22.97 21.51 9.06
CA GLY A 32 23.12 21.27 10.50
C GLY A 32 23.21 22.49 11.42
N GLY A 33 22.87 22.25 12.70
CA GLY A 33 23.43 22.94 13.87
C GLY A 33 22.76 24.26 14.29
N PRO A 34 23.04 24.73 15.52
CA PRO A 34 22.11 24.54 16.65
C PRO A 34 21.53 25.86 17.17
N LEU A 35 20.48 25.79 18.01
CA LEU A 35 20.43 26.40 19.36
C LEU A 35 19.00 26.32 19.93
N GLY A 36 18.92 25.93 21.20
CA GLY A 36 17.69 25.56 21.88
C GLY A 36 16.85 26.73 22.39
N CYS A 37 15.54 26.49 22.52
CA CYS A 37 14.63 27.36 23.24
C CYS A 37 14.39 26.83 24.66
N ARG A 38 14.96 27.52 25.65
CA ARG A 38 14.39 27.64 26.99
C ARG A 38 12.99 28.24 26.86
N VAL A 39 11.97 27.53 27.31
CA VAL A 39 10.63 28.10 27.51
C VAL A 39 10.63 28.86 28.84
N GLY A 40 10.85 30.18 28.77
CA GLY A 40 10.63 31.09 29.87
C GLY A 40 9.19 31.63 29.82
N TYR A 41 8.37 31.25 30.80
CA TYR A 41 7.16 32.00 31.14
C TYR A 41 7.58 33.38 31.65
N ALA A 42 7.19 34.45 30.95
CA ALA A 42 7.35 35.81 31.44
C ALA A 42 6.12 36.65 31.07
N GLY A 43 5.12 36.61 31.96
CA GLY A 43 4.26 37.77 32.15
C GLY A 43 5.05 38.80 32.95
N THR A 44 5.33 39.96 32.36
CA THR A 44 5.37 41.27 33.03
C THR A 44 5.66 42.37 32.01
N ARG A 45 4.86 43.44 32.08
CA ARG A 45 4.96 44.65 31.27
C ARG A 45 6.36 45.25 31.34
N ARG A 46 6.99 45.55 30.19
CA ARG A 46 8.03 46.60 30.11
C ARG A 46 8.00 47.34 28.77
N ARG A 47 7.98 48.67 28.92
CA ARG A 47 7.96 49.77 27.96
C ARG A 47 8.49 49.47 26.56
N GLN A 48 7.63 49.71 25.56
CA GLN A 48 8.01 50.00 24.18
C GLN A 48 8.95 51.22 24.14
N ARG A 49 10.16 51.03 23.62
CA ARG A 49 10.90 52.08 22.90
C ARG A 49 10.96 51.66 21.44
N GLY A 50 10.49 52.53 20.58
CA GLY A 50 10.36 52.29 19.14
C GLY A 50 11.69 51.91 18.51
N LEU A 51 11.71 50.70 17.95
CA LEU A 51 12.65 50.28 16.93
C LEU A 51 11.78 49.84 15.76
N ASP A 52 11.92 50.55 14.65
CA ASP A 52 11.07 50.46 13.47
C ASP A 52 10.90 49.01 12.97
N ALA A 53 9.71 48.45 13.18
CA ALA A 53 9.31 47.14 12.68
C ALA A 53 9.17 47.08 11.14
N ARG A 54 9.44 48.19 10.42
CA ARG A 54 9.32 48.31 8.95
C ARG A 54 10.60 47.94 8.21
N THR A 55 11.75 47.87 8.89
CA THR A 55 13.06 47.68 8.27
C THR A 55 13.32 46.24 7.79
N PRO A 56 12.96 45.16 8.52
CA PRO A 56 13.22 43.78 8.10
C PRO A 56 12.39 43.34 6.89
N ALA A 57 11.12 43.75 6.82
CA ALA A 57 10.22 43.41 5.70
C ALA A 57 10.65 44.11 4.41
N ARG A 58 11.10 45.37 4.51
CA ARG A 58 11.60 46.15 3.37
C ARG A 58 12.95 45.61 2.87
N LEU A 59 13.84 45.19 3.78
CA LEU A 59 15.08 44.49 3.44
C LEU A 59 14.81 43.13 2.78
N ALA A 60 13.83 42.36 3.26
CA ALA A 60 13.44 41.09 2.64
C ALA A 60 12.85 41.28 1.23
N LEU A 61 11.97 42.28 1.05
CA LEU A 61 11.40 42.63 -0.25
C LEU A 61 12.43 43.21 -1.21
N GLU A 62 13.38 44.03 -0.75
CA GLU A 62 14.52 44.48 -1.57
C GLU A 62 15.45 43.33 -1.94
N ARG A 63 15.59 42.32 -1.09
CA ARG A 63 16.36 41.11 -1.38
C ARG A 63 15.66 40.29 -2.46
N ILE A 64 14.34 40.07 -2.33
CA ILE A 64 13.51 39.42 -3.37
C ILE A 64 13.58 40.17 -4.70
N ARG A 65 13.50 41.52 -4.68
CA ARG A 65 13.56 42.36 -5.89
C ARG A 65 14.93 42.36 -6.56
N ARG A 66 16.03 42.27 -5.80
CA ARG A 66 17.39 42.09 -6.35
C ARG A 66 17.60 40.67 -6.90
N LEU A 67 16.94 39.66 -6.31
CA LEU A 67 17.00 38.27 -6.78
C LEU A 67 16.22 38.03 -8.08
N GLN A 68 15.12 38.76 -8.29
CA GLN A 68 14.39 38.77 -9.57
C GLN A 68 15.13 39.51 -10.71
N GLN A 69 16.17 40.28 -10.39
CA GLN A 69 16.95 41.08 -11.36
C GLN A 69 18.28 40.43 -11.77
N THR A 70 18.69 39.35 -11.12
CA THR A 70 19.83 38.54 -11.61
C THR A 70 19.36 37.66 -12.77
N PRO A 71 19.99 37.72 -13.96
CA PRO A 71 19.70 36.77 -15.02
C PRO A 71 20.24 35.41 -14.57
N ILE A 72 19.40 34.59 -13.92
CA ILE A 72 19.79 33.26 -13.49
C ILE A 72 19.77 32.36 -14.74
N GLY A 73 20.86 32.41 -15.52
CA GLY A 73 20.98 31.70 -16.79
C GLY A 73 21.20 30.19 -16.71
N ASN A 74 20.96 29.55 -15.56
CA ASN A 74 21.08 28.10 -15.41
C ASN A 74 20.09 27.56 -14.38
N ALA A 75 19.31 26.55 -14.76
CA ALA A 75 18.32 25.88 -13.92
C ALA A 75 18.90 25.37 -12.59
N ALA A 76 20.19 25.00 -12.52
CA ALA A 76 20.84 24.60 -11.27
C ALA A 76 20.91 25.76 -10.24
N ALA A 77 21.18 26.97 -10.71
CA ALA A 77 21.23 28.15 -9.84
C ALA A 77 19.83 28.57 -9.38
N MET A 78 18.80 28.37 -10.21
CA MET A 78 17.40 28.56 -9.83
C MET A 78 17.01 27.58 -8.72
N THR A 79 17.34 26.29 -8.87
CA THR A 79 17.08 25.25 -7.86
C THR A 79 17.78 25.57 -6.54
N GLY A 80 19.08 25.92 -6.57
CA GLY A 80 19.81 26.30 -5.36
C GLY A 80 19.20 27.50 -4.64
N LYS A 81 18.78 28.51 -5.40
CA LYS A 81 18.12 29.70 -4.83
C LYS A 81 16.74 29.40 -4.25
N ALA A 82 15.97 28.55 -4.93
CA ALA A 82 14.66 28.11 -4.47
C ALA A 82 14.77 27.31 -3.15
N ALA A 83 15.77 26.44 -3.03
CA ALA A 83 16.04 25.69 -1.80
C ALA A 83 16.36 26.63 -0.62
N GLU A 84 17.20 27.65 -0.82
CA GLU A 84 17.48 28.65 0.23
C GLU A 84 16.20 29.35 0.72
N LEU A 85 15.31 29.73 -0.22
CA LEU A 85 14.04 30.38 0.12
C LEU A 85 13.07 29.43 0.84
N PHE A 86 13.07 28.16 0.45
CA PHE A 86 12.26 27.12 1.07
C PHE A 86 12.71 26.83 2.51
N ASP A 87 14.01 26.76 2.75
CA ASP A 87 14.58 26.60 4.09
C ASP A 87 14.28 27.82 4.98
N ASP A 88 14.39 29.03 4.43
CA ASP A 88 14.01 30.25 5.14
C ASP A 88 12.50 30.29 5.46
N TYR A 89 11.66 29.79 4.55
CA TYR A 89 10.23 29.57 4.84
C TYR A 89 10.04 28.59 5.99
N GLN A 90 10.70 27.43 5.99
CA GLN A 90 10.58 26.44 7.08
C GLN A 90 10.95 27.04 8.45
N ARG A 91 11.94 27.95 8.47
CA ARG A 91 12.36 28.65 9.69
C ARG A 91 11.42 29.77 10.12
N THR A 92 10.77 30.46 9.19
CA THR A 92 10.04 31.72 9.47
C THR A 92 8.52 31.63 9.31
N GLY A 93 8.00 30.60 8.63
CA GLY A 93 6.59 30.45 8.26
C GLY A 93 6.10 31.47 7.23
N ARG A 94 7.00 32.21 6.57
CA ARG A 94 6.66 33.29 5.64
C ARG A 94 6.23 32.77 4.27
N LEU A 95 4.93 32.81 3.99
CA LEU A 95 4.35 32.32 2.73
C LEU A 95 4.86 33.05 1.48
N ASP A 96 5.31 34.30 1.59
CA ASP A 96 5.89 35.02 0.47
C ASP A 96 7.23 34.41 0.00
N LEU A 97 8.02 33.88 0.94
CA LEU A 97 9.25 33.13 0.62
C LEU A 97 8.94 31.79 -0.03
N LEU A 98 7.90 31.11 0.44
CA LEU A 98 7.44 29.85 -0.14
C LEU A 98 6.93 30.03 -1.57
N ASN A 99 6.15 31.07 -1.83
CA ASN A 99 5.67 31.37 -3.18
C ASN A 99 6.83 31.66 -4.13
N ALA A 100 7.82 32.46 -3.70
CA ALA A 100 9.01 32.73 -4.48
C ALA A 100 9.86 31.47 -4.73
N ALA A 101 9.92 30.54 -3.77
CA ALA A 101 10.59 29.25 -3.96
C ALA A 101 9.88 28.38 -5.01
N ILE A 102 8.53 28.30 -4.95
CA ILE A 102 7.72 27.54 -5.91
C ILE A 102 7.87 28.09 -7.34
N GLU A 103 7.83 29.41 -7.50
CA GLU A 103 8.07 30.06 -8.80
C GLU A 103 9.44 29.67 -9.37
N LEU A 104 10.51 29.78 -8.56
CA LEU A 104 11.86 29.44 -9.00
C LEU A 104 12.06 27.94 -9.26
N PHE A 105 11.44 27.05 -8.49
CA PHE A 105 11.44 25.62 -8.78
C PHE A 105 10.71 25.33 -10.10
N GLY A 106 9.58 26.00 -10.36
CA GLY A 106 8.83 25.90 -11.61
C GLY A 106 9.66 26.36 -12.81
N ASP A 107 10.30 27.53 -12.70
CA ASP A 107 11.20 28.06 -13.73
C ASP A 107 12.39 27.13 -13.98
N ALA A 108 12.97 26.55 -12.92
CA ALA A 108 14.05 25.59 -13.03
C ALA A 108 13.60 24.33 -13.79
N VAL A 109 12.42 23.79 -13.49
CA VAL A 109 11.85 22.63 -14.21
C VAL A 109 11.60 22.98 -15.68
N ALA A 110 11.01 24.15 -15.96
CA ALA A 110 10.72 24.60 -17.33
C ALA A 110 11.99 24.83 -18.16
N ALA A 111 13.08 25.29 -17.54
CA ALA A 111 14.39 25.48 -18.16
C ALA A 111 15.20 24.16 -18.30
N THR A 112 14.65 23.03 -17.87
CA THR A 112 15.32 21.72 -17.92
C THR A 112 14.69 20.82 -18.98
N ALA A 113 15.51 20.24 -19.86
CA ALA A 113 15.02 19.29 -20.86
C ALA A 113 14.36 18.05 -20.21
N PRO A 114 13.28 17.48 -20.77
CA PRO A 114 12.56 16.34 -20.22
C PRO A 114 13.43 15.11 -19.88
N ASP A 115 14.49 14.88 -20.64
CA ASP A 115 15.44 13.77 -20.55
C ASP A 115 16.68 14.09 -19.70
N HIS A 116 16.78 15.30 -19.13
CA HIS A 116 17.93 15.71 -18.35
C HIS A 116 17.97 14.97 -16.99
N PRO A 117 19.14 14.43 -16.56
CA PRO A 117 19.26 13.61 -15.35
C PRO A 117 18.85 14.32 -14.05
N ASP A 118 19.02 15.64 -13.96
CA ASP A 118 18.61 16.42 -12.78
C ASP A 118 17.11 16.78 -12.75
N ARG A 119 16.36 16.63 -13.86
CA ARG A 119 14.94 17.02 -13.93
C ARG A 119 14.07 16.33 -12.87
N PRO A 120 14.22 15.02 -12.61
CA PRO A 120 13.44 14.34 -11.56
C PRO A 120 13.72 14.90 -10.15
N GLY A 121 14.93 15.40 -9.89
CA GLY A 121 15.27 16.08 -8.63
C GLY A 121 14.50 17.39 -8.49
N ARG A 122 14.56 18.24 -9.53
CA ARG A 122 13.87 19.53 -9.57
C ARG A 122 12.35 19.40 -9.44
N LEU A 123 11.77 18.37 -10.08
CA LEU A 123 10.35 18.03 -9.94
C LEU A 123 9.98 17.62 -8.51
N SER A 124 10.85 16.83 -7.86
CA SER A 124 10.64 16.43 -6.47
C SER A 124 10.68 17.64 -5.53
N ASP A 125 11.60 18.58 -5.76
CA ASP A 125 11.70 19.80 -4.95
C ASP A 125 10.48 20.71 -5.14
N LEU A 126 10.03 20.88 -6.40
CA LEU A 126 8.80 21.59 -6.71
C LEU A 126 7.59 20.96 -6.00
N GLY A 127 7.45 19.63 -6.08
CA GLY A 127 6.37 18.91 -5.42
C GLY A 127 6.37 19.08 -3.90
N ASN A 128 7.55 19.04 -3.27
CA ASN A 128 7.68 19.27 -1.83
C ASN A 128 7.29 20.68 -1.42
N ALA A 129 7.67 21.70 -2.19
CA ALA A 129 7.30 23.08 -1.93
C ALA A 129 5.78 23.31 -2.09
N LEU A 130 5.18 22.73 -3.13
CA LEU A 130 3.73 22.76 -3.34
C LEU A 130 2.97 22.06 -2.21
N CYS A 131 3.41 20.89 -1.74
CA CYS A 131 2.85 20.23 -0.57
C CYS A 131 2.94 21.08 0.70
N ALA A 132 4.03 21.82 0.89
CA ALA A 132 4.17 22.72 2.02
C ALA A 132 3.20 23.91 1.94
N ARG A 133 2.91 24.41 0.73
CA ARG A 133 1.93 25.49 0.51
C ARG A 133 0.51 24.99 0.71
N PHE A 134 0.21 23.78 0.26
CA PHE A 134 -1.03 23.10 0.58
C PHE A 134 -1.23 22.98 2.09
N GLY A 135 -0.23 22.53 2.84
CA GLY A 135 -0.30 22.44 4.30
C GLY A 135 -0.60 23.78 5.00
N SER A 136 -0.20 24.90 4.39
CA SER A 136 -0.44 26.24 4.94
C SER A 136 -1.74 26.90 4.49
N THR A 137 -2.22 26.58 3.29
CA THR A 137 -3.33 27.29 2.64
C THR A 137 -4.59 26.43 2.47
N GLY A 138 -4.44 25.10 2.48
CA GLY A 138 -5.50 24.14 2.19
C GLY A 138 -5.92 24.10 0.72
N GLN A 139 -5.20 24.74 -0.20
CA GLN A 139 -5.57 24.79 -1.63
C GLN A 139 -5.33 23.44 -2.31
N LEU A 140 -6.40 22.72 -2.66
CA LEU A 140 -6.31 21.39 -3.27
C LEU A 140 -5.51 21.36 -4.58
N THR A 141 -5.52 22.45 -5.35
CA THR A 141 -4.74 22.58 -6.57
C THR A 141 -3.24 22.42 -6.32
N ASP A 142 -2.73 22.89 -5.17
CA ASP A 142 -1.32 22.76 -4.82
C ASP A 142 -0.92 21.29 -4.59
N VAL A 143 -1.76 20.50 -3.91
CA VAL A 143 -1.45 19.08 -3.67
C VAL A 143 -1.64 18.24 -4.93
N ASP A 144 -2.58 18.60 -5.81
CA ASP A 144 -2.74 17.94 -7.11
C ASP A 144 -1.52 18.18 -8.02
N GLU A 145 -1.03 19.43 -8.09
CA GLU A 145 0.20 19.76 -8.81
C GLU A 145 1.42 19.08 -8.19
N ALA A 146 1.49 19.01 -6.85
CA ALA A 146 2.57 18.30 -6.17
C ALA A 146 2.59 16.81 -6.52
N ILE A 147 1.43 16.13 -6.48
CA ILE A 147 1.31 14.71 -6.85
C ILE A 147 1.70 14.50 -8.30
N ALA A 148 1.30 15.39 -9.23
CA ALA A 148 1.69 15.29 -10.62
C ALA A 148 3.22 15.40 -10.81
N ALA A 149 3.85 16.39 -10.18
CA ALA A 149 5.30 16.57 -10.25
C ALA A 149 6.07 15.39 -9.64
N LEU A 150 5.60 14.87 -8.50
CA LEU A 150 6.22 13.73 -7.80
C LEU A 150 6.02 12.41 -8.56
N ARG A 151 4.88 12.22 -9.23
CA ARG A 151 4.68 11.06 -10.12
C ARG A 151 5.63 11.11 -11.31
N ASP A 152 5.76 12.26 -11.97
CA ASP A 152 6.72 12.43 -13.07
C ASP A 152 8.16 12.18 -12.58
N ALA A 153 8.53 12.73 -11.42
CA ALA A 153 9.82 12.47 -10.79
C ALA A 153 10.07 10.97 -10.56
N VAL A 154 9.11 10.23 -9.97
CA VAL A 154 9.27 8.79 -9.73
C VAL A 154 9.35 7.99 -11.04
N ALA A 155 8.52 8.33 -12.04
CA ALA A 155 8.47 7.62 -13.31
C ALA A 155 9.74 7.79 -14.16
N THR A 156 10.37 8.97 -14.08
CA THR A 156 11.61 9.30 -14.80
C THR A 156 12.88 8.93 -14.02
N THR A 157 12.74 8.37 -12.83
CA THR A 157 13.88 7.88 -12.02
C THR A 157 14.09 6.39 -12.22
N ALA A 158 15.32 5.99 -12.57
CA ALA A 158 15.69 4.58 -12.65
C ALA A 158 15.42 3.83 -11.32
N VAL A 159 14.96 2.59 -11.41
CA VAL A 159 14.48 1.80 -10.25
C VAL A 159 15.54 1.64 -9.16
N ASP A 160 16.81 1.56 -9.56
CA ASP A 160 18.00 1.40 -8.73
C ASP A 160 18.66 2.72 -8.29
N HIS A 161 18.11 3.88 -8.69
CA HIS A 161 18.67 5.18 -8.35
C HIS A 161 18.56 5.49 -6.85
N PRO A 162 19.63 5.97 -6.19
CA PRO A 162 19.67 6.17 -4.72
C PRO A 162 18.62 7.16 -4.20
N GLU A 163 18.23 8.15 -4.99
CA GLU A 163 17.20 9.14 -4.63
C GLU A 163 15.75 8.68 -4.88
N ARG A 164 15.54 7.53 -5.55
CA ARG A 164 14.17 7.05 -5.86
C ARG A 164 13.32 6.81 -4.60
N PRO A 165 13.84 6.22 -3.51
CA PRO A 165 13.07 6.08 -2.27
C PRO A 165 12.64 7.42 -1.67
N GLY A 166 13.47 8.45 -1.80
CA GLY A 166 13.16 9.81 -1.33
C GLY A 166 11.96 10.41 -2.07
N ARG A 167 11.93 10.23 -3.40
CA ARG A 167 10.85 10.66 -4.28
C ARG A 167 9.55 9.91 -4.02
N LEU A 168 9.62 8.58 -3.84
CA LEU A 168 8.48 7.74 -3.45
C LEU A 168 7.90 8.15 -2.09
N SER A 169 8.74 8.39 -1.09
CA SER A 169 8.27 8.85 0.22
C SER A 169 7.60 10.23 0.14
N SER A 170 8.11 11.12 -0.72
CA SER A 170 7.52 12.45 -0.95
C SER A 170 6.16 12.32 -1.64
N LEU A 171 6.04 11.47 -2.66
CA LEU A 171 4.76 11.12 -3.29
C LEU A 171 3.75 10.57 -2.29
N GLY A 172 4.18 9.62 -1.44
CA GLY A 172 3.33 9.06 -0.39
C GLY A 172 2.85 10.11 0.61
N GLY A 173 3.71 11.07 0.97
CA GLY A 173 3.33 12.20 1.82
C GLY A 173 2.28 13.12 1.16
N ALA A 174 2.43 13.42 -0.13
CA ALA A 174 1.48 14.24 -0.88
C ALA A 174 0.10 13.58 -0.98
N LEU A 175 0.06 12.29 -1.31
CA LEU A 175 -1.16 11.49 -1.38
C LEU A 175 -1.86 11.40 -0.02
N HIS A 176 -1.10 11.17 1.06
CA HIS A 176 -1.64 11.17 2.42
C HIS A 176 -2.23 12.53 2.82
N ALA A 177 -1.56 13.62 2.45
CA ALA A 177 -2.05 14.97 2.69
C ALA A 177 -3.35 15.25 1.92
N ARG A 178 -3.44 14.84 0.65
CA ARG A 178 -4.68 14.97 -0.15
C ARG A 178 -5.81 14.15 0.46
N PHE A 179 -5.56 12.91 0.84
CA PHE A 179 -6.52 12.06 1.57
C PHE A 179 -7.09 12.77 2.81
N GLY A 180 -6.25 13.47 3.57
CA GLY A 180 -6.71 14.23 4.74
C GLY A 180 -7.80 15.26 4.44
N SER A 181 -7.86 15.77 3.20
CA SER A 181 -8.82 16.78 2.76
C SER A 181 -9.97 16.23 1.90
N THR A 182 -9.71 15.20 1.10
CA THR A 182 -10.71 14.60 0.18
C THR A 182 -11.41 13.37 0.77
N ALA A 183 -10.76 12.70 1.72
CA ALA A 183 -11.12 11.38 2.23
C ALA A 183 -11.20 10.28 1.14
N ASP A 184 -10.52 10.47 0.00
CA ASP A 184 -10.47 9.48 -1.08
C ASP A 184 -9.59 8.27 -0.70
N PRO A 185 -10.15 7.08 -0.45
CA PRO A 185 -9.39 5.92 0.00
C PRO A 185 -8.29 5.50 -0.98
N THR A 186 -8.45 5.77 -2.28
CA THR A 186 -7.43 5.45 -3.28
C THR A 186 -6.12 6.22 -3.02
N ASP A 187 -6.19 7.46 -2.56
CA ASP A 187 -4.99 8.23 -2.21
C ASP A 187 -4.24 7.62 -1.04
N LEU A 188 -4.97 7.14 -0.03
CA LEU A 188 -4.37 6.51 1.13
C LEU A 188 -3.72 5.16 0.79
N GLU A 189 -4.34 4.37 -0.08
CA GLU A 189 -3.77 3.12 -0.59
C GLU A 189 -2.48 3.37 -1.39
N GLN A 190 -2.51 4.35 -2.30
CA GLN A 190 -1.34 4.73 -3.09
C GLN A 190 -0.21 5.30 -2.20
N ALA A 191 -0.55 6.01 -1.13
CA ALA A 191 0.44 6.47 -0.14
C ALA A 191 1.14 5.32 0.59
N ILE A 192 0.39 4.27 0.95
CA ILE A 192 0.94 3.06 1.58
C ILE A 192 1.84 2.30 0.61
N ILE A 193 1.43 2.15 -0.65
CA ILE A 193 2.24 1.50 -1.70
C ILE A 193 3.57 2.24 -1.86
N ALA A 194 3.53 3.56 -2.08
CA ALA A 194 4.74 4.36 -2.23
C ALA A 194 5.65 4.32 -0.98
N GLY A 195 5.05 4.30 0.21
CA GLY A 195 5.78 4.15 1.48
C GLY A 195 6.46 2.78 1.63
N ARG A 196 5.78 1.69 1.25
CA ARG A 196 6.35 0.34 1.26
C ARG A 196 7.49 0.22 0.26
N ASP A 197 7.30 0.70 -0.97
CA ASP A 197 8.35 0.68 -2.00
C ASP A 197 9.59 1.45 -1.55
N ALA A 198 9.42 2.63 -0.95
CA ALA A 198 10.52 3.41 -0.39
C ALA A 198 11.29 2.65 0.70
N VAL A 199 10.59 1.96 1.60
CA VAL A 199 11.22 1.19 2.68
C VAL A 199 11.94 -0.05 2.15
N THR A 200 11.32 -0.80 1.23
CA THR A 200 11.87 -2.05 0.67
C THR A 200 13.12 -1.80 -0.18
N THR A 201 13.12 -0.71 -0.95
CA THR A 201 14.26 -0.34 -1.82
C THR A 201 15.39 0.38 -1.07
N THR A 202 15.20 0.70 0.21
CA THR A 202 16.20 1.38 1.02
C THR A 202 16.97 0.40 1.92
N PRO A 203 18.32 0.34 1.85
CA PRO A 203 19.12 -0.49 2.75
C PRO A 203 18.84 -0.22 4.23
N VAL A 204 18.85 -1.25 5.07
CA VAL A 204 18.50 -1.17 6.51
C VAL A 204 19.29 -0.08 7.25
N ASN A 205 20.55 0.16 6.86
CA ASN A 205 21.45 1.12 7.50
C ASN A 205 21.44 2.52 6.85
N HIS A 206 20.54 2.77 5.90
CA HIS A 206 20.50 4.05 5.20
C HIS A 206 20.00 5.17 6.14
N PRO A 207 20.65 6.35 6.19
CA PRO A 207 20.30 7.44 7.10
C PRO A 207 18.84 7.91 7.01
N GLU A 208 18.27 7.89 5.81
CA GLU A 208 16.88 8.32 5.57
C GLU A 208 15.83 7.21 5.77
N ARG A 209 16.23 5.94 5.97
CA ARG A 209 15.26 4.85 6.15
C ARG A 209 14.28 5.06 7.30
N PRO A 210 14.70 5.59 8.48
CA PRO A 210 13.78 5.96 9.55
C PRO A 210 12.67 6.92 9.11
N ARG A 211 12.98 7.84 8.18
CA ARG A 211 12.02 8.80 7.66
C ARG A 211 10.95 8.12 6.82
N TYR A 212 11.34 7.20 5.95
CA TYR A 212 10.42 6.43 5.10
C TYR A 212 9.49 5.55 5.93
N LEU A 213 10.06 4.84 6.91
CA LEU A 213 9.30 4.05 7.87
C LEU A 213 8.30 4.88 8.67
N SER A 214 8.70 6.11 9.07
CA SER A 214 7.80 7.02 9.77
C SER A 214 6.62 7.46 8.91
N ALA A 215 6.86 7.75 7.62
CA ALA A 215 5.82 8.10 6.67
C ALA A 215 4.86 6.93 6.41
N LEU A 216 5.40 5.72 6.21
CA LEU A 216 4.61 4.50 6.04
C LEU A 216 3.72 4.23 7.27
N GLY A 217 4.28 4.27 8.48
CA GLY A 217 3.51 4.06 9.71
C GLY A 217 2.38 5.08 9.91
N GLN A 218 2.57 6.34 9.47
CA GLN A 218 1.51 7.35 9.50
C GLN A 218 0.35 7.01 8.56
N ALA A 219 0.65 6.56 7.33
CA ALA A 219 -0.37 6.17 6.37
C ALA A 219 -1.15 4.92 6.84
N LEU A 220 -0.44 3.91 7.34
CA LEU A 220 -1.04 2.68 7.90
C LEU A 220 -1.91 2.97 9.12
N GLN A 221 -1.44 3.80 10.06
CA GLN A 221 -2.27 4.23 11.19
C GLN A 221 -3.55 4.92 10.71
N THR A 222 -3.43 5.80 9.72
CA THR A 222 -4.58 6.55 9.19
C THR A 222 -5.61 5.58 8.60
N ARG A 223 -5.15 4.53 7.90
CA ARG A 223 -6.04 3.48 7.37
C ARG A 223 -6.69 2.67 8.48
N PHE A 224 -5.93 2.29 9.51
CA PHE A 224 -6.49 1.64 10.71
C PHE A 224 -7.58 2.50 11.37
N GLN A 225 -7.35 3.80 11.57
CA GLN A 225 -8.32 4.68 12.20
C GLN A 225 -9.63 4.81 11.40
N ARG A 226 -9.59 4.61 10.08
CA ARG A 226 -10.73 4.77 9.18
C ARG A 226 -11.48 3.46 8.93
N VAL A 227 -10.74 2.36 8.72
CA VAL A 227 -11.28 1.07 8.27
C VAL A 227 -11.28 0.02 9.40
N GLY A 228 -10.48 0.23 10.46
CA GLY A 228 -10.41 -0.68 11.60
C GLY A 228 -9.61 -1.97 11.36
N GLN A 229 -8.84 -2.06 10.28
CA GLN A 229 -8.03 -3.24 9.97
C GLN A 229 -6.84 -3.37 10.92
N GLN A 230 -6.90 -4.32 11.86
CA GLN A 230 -5.85 -4.48 12.89
C GLN A 230 -4.45 -4.73 12.31
N GLY A 231 -4.34 -5.44 11.19
CA GLY A 231 -3.04 -5.67 10.52
C GLY A 231 -2.30 -4.39 10.16
N ASP A 232 -3.02 -3.30 9.86
CA ASP A 232 -2.39 -2.00 9.59
C ASP A 232 -1.83 -1.34 10.84
N LEU A 233 -2.48 -1.57 11.99
CA LEU A 233 -1.97 -1.08 13.26
C LEU A 233 -0.68 -1.81 13.63
N ASP A 234 -0.64 -3.13 13.42
CA ASP A 234 0.54 -3.95 13.67
C ASP A 234 1.70 -3.54 12.74
N ASP A 235 1.44 -3.40 11.44
CA ASP A 235 2.42 -2.92 10.47
C ASP A 235 2.90 -1.49 10.81
N ALA A 236 2.00 -0.60 11.26
CA ALA A 236 2.36 0.75 11.68
C ALA A 236 3.27 0.76 12.92
N VAL A 237 3.00 -0.12 13.89
CA VAL A 237 3.85 -0.30 15.07
C VAL A 237 5.24 -0.75 14.66
N VAL A 238 5.33 -1.78 13.81
CA VAL A 238 6.61 -2.33 13.35
C VAL A 238 7.38 -1.24 12.61
N ALA A 239 6.74 -0.55 11.66
CA ALA A 239 7.38 0.52 10.89
C ALA A 239 7.93 1.62 11.80
N TRP A 240 7.15 2.09 12.77
CA TRP A 240 7.64 3.10 13.68
C TRP A 240 8.69 2.59 14.68
N GLY A 241 8.55 1.34 15.15
CA GLY A 241 9.53 0.69 16.03
C GLY A 241 10.90 0.62 15.35
N ASP A 242 10.91 0.19 14.09
CA ASP A 242 12.10 0.16 13.25
C ASP A 242 12.66 1.56 12.99
N SER A 243 11.82 2.56 12.79
CA SER A 243 12.25 3.95 12.61
C SER A 243 13.03 4.45 13.84
N VAL A 244 12.55 4.13 15.04
CA VAL A 244 13.20 4.54 16.30
C VAL A 244 14.46 3.72 16.59
N SER A 245 14.48 2.43 16.26
CA SER A 245 15.62 1.53 16.52
C SER A 245 16.79 1.79 15.56
N THR A 246 16.49 2.08 14.29
CA THR A 246 17.50 2.30 13.23
C THR A 246 18.01 3.73 13.12
N ALA A 247 17.40 4.69 13.82
CA ALA A 247 17.89 6.07 13.86
C ALA A 247 19.27 6.15 14.56
N PRO A 248 20.33 6.66 13.87
CA PRO A 248 21.68 6.80 14.43
C PRO A 248 21.71 7.54 15.78
N PRO A 249 22.57 7.14 16.73
CA PRO A 249 22.77 7.87 17.99
C PRO A 249 23.21 9.30 17.70
N GLY A 250 22.38 10.29 18.06
CA GLY A 250 22.66 11.72 17.81
C GLY A 250 21.88 12.37 16.67
N HIS A 251 21.01 11.63 15.95
CA HIS A 251 20.18 12.23 14.90
C HIS A 251 19.12 13.17 15.50
N SER A 252 19.17 14.44 15.11
CA SER A 252 18.27 15.55 15.54
C SER A 252 16.77 15.27 15.37
N ASN A 253 16.38 14.33 14.50
CA ASN A 253 14.98 13.97 14.23
C ASN A 253 14.45 12.79 15.04
N ARG A 254 15.27 12.16 15.91
CA ARG A 254 14.80 11.07 16.80
C ARG A 254 13.61 11.51 17.66
N HIS A 255 13.63 12.75 18.14
CA HIS A 255 12.51 13.35 18.87
C HIS A 255 11.27 13.57 18.00
N ALA A 256 11.43 13.91 16.71
CA ALA A 256 10.32 14.08 15.78
C ALA A 256 9.63 12.73 15.49
N TYR A 257 10.41 11.66 15.24
CA TYR A 257 9.88 10.30 15.09
C TYR A 257 9.15 9.82 16.36
N LEU A 258 9.73 10.09 17.53
CA LEU A 258 9.10 9.79 18.82
C LEU A 258 7.85 10.63 19.11
N SER A 259 7.76 11.87 18.63
CA SER A 259 6.59 12.74 18.84
C SER A 259 5.39 12.35 17.97
N LYS A 260 5.67 11.76 16.80
CA LYS A 260 4.66 11.23 15.87
C LYS A 260 4.21 9.83 16.23
N PHE A 261 4.99 9.13 17.05
CA PHE A 261 4.58 7.91 17.74
C PHE A 261 3.56 8.28 18.82
N PRO A 262 2.28 7.90 18.72
CA PRO A 262 1.34 8.22 19.78
C PRO A 262 1.80 7.60 21.09
N SER A 263 1.63 8.33 22.20
CA SER A 263 2.06 7.91 23.54
C SER A 263 1.53 6.52 23.93
N ALA A 264 0.33 6.14 23.46
CA ALA A 264 -0.25 4.81 23.64
C ALA A 264 0.54 3.71 22.91
N LEU A 265 1.04 4.01 21.71
CA LEU A 265 1.84 3.09 20.90
C LEU A 265 3.31 3.06 21.35
N GLN A 266 3.84 4.18 21.86
CA GLN A 266 5.15 4.20 22.51
C GLN A 266 5.19 3.29 23.74
N ARG A 267 4.06 3.19 24.43
CA ARG A 267 3.83 2.24 25.51
C ARG A 267 3.70 0.82 24.96
N PHE A 268 2.90 0.59 23.92
CA PHE A 268 2.80 -0.69 23.20
C PHE A 268 4.16 -1.22 22.71
N ALA A 269 4.98 -0.40 22.07
CA ALA A 269 6.32 -0.79 21.61
C ALA A 269 7.29 -1.11 22.76
N ARG A 270 7.03 -0.58 23.97
CA ARG A 270 7.82 -0.89 25.19
C ARG A 270 7.23 -2.03 26.03
N THR A 271 5.92 -2.30 25.95
CA THR A 271 5.20 -3.17 26.89
C THR A 271 4.30 -4.23 26.25
N GLY A 272 4.05 -4.17 24.95
CA GLY A 272 3.24 -5.13 24.19
C GLY A 272 1.71 -5.04 24.35
N GLU A 273 1.14 -4.00 24.97
CA GLU A 273 -0.31 -3.92 25.27
C GLU A 273 -1.04 -2.68 24.74
N VAL A 274 -2.19 -2.90 24.09
CA VAL A 274 -3.08 -1.85 23.54
C VAL A 274 -4.06 -1.42 24.64
N ALA A 275 -4.00 -0.16 25.08
CA ALA A 275 -4.93 0.36 26.09
C ALA A 275 -6.24 0.89 25.47
N PRO A 276 -7.39 0.72 26.14
CA PRO A 276 -8.69 1.20 25.65
C PRO A 276 -8.84 2.72 25.86
N GLN A 277 -9.53 3.37 24.91
CA GLN A 277 -9.84 4.79 24.93
C GLN A 277 -10.71 5.17 26.15
N ARG A 278 -10.33 6.22 26.89
CA ARG A 278 -11.15 6.82 27.95
C ARG A 278 -11.79 8.13 27.45
N SER A 279 -13.12 8.17 27.51
CA SER A 279 -13.94 9.38 27.43
C SER A 279 -13.82 10.19 28.74
N GLY A 280 -13.93 11.52 28.59
CA GLY A 280 -13.54 12.51 29.59
C GLY A 280 -14.34 12.53 30.89
N GLY A 281 -13.71 13.07 31.94
CA GLY A 281 -14.35 13.33 33.21
C GLY A 281 -13.40 13.95 34.24
N ARG A 282 -13.47 15.29 34.33
CA ARG A 282 -13.29 16.17 35.49
C ARG A 282 -11.99 16.10 36.32
N MET A 283 -11.32 17.25 36.37
CA MET A 283 -10.19 17.60 37.25
C MET A 283 -10.67 17.74 38.70
N GLU A 284 -10.22 16.86 39.60
CA GLU A 284 -10.33 17.04 41.06
C GLU A 284 -8.94 17.16 41.71
N ARG A 285 -8.86 18.04 42.71
CA ARG A 285 -7.66 18.44 43.48
C ARG A 285 -7.04 17.27 44.26
N PRO A 286 -5.74 17.31 44.57
CA PRO A 286 -5.12 16.25 45.37
C PRO A 286 -5.44 16.46 46.87
N PRO A 287 -5.70 15.39 47.64
CA PRO A 287 -5.65 15.47 49.09
C PRO A 287 -4.28 15.04 49.64
N ASP A 288 -4.00 15.59 50.82
CA ASP A 288 -2.78 15.47 51.60
C ASP A 288 -2.32 14.04 51.88
N ASP A 289 -1.01 13.93 51.94
CA ASP A 289 -0.21 12.75 52.20
C ASP A 289 -0.16 12.45 53.70
N ARG A 290 -0.91 11.43 54.17
CA ARG A 290 -0.66 10.76 55.47
C ARG A 290 -1.09 9.28 55.43
N GLY A 291 -0.13 8.36 55.55
CA GLY A 291 -0.40 6.98 55.95
C GLY A 291 0.59 5.94 55.42
N GLY A 292 1.62 5.61 56.21
CA GLY A 292 2.69 4.64 55.91
C GLY A 292 2.28 3.16 55.82
N GLY A 293 1.11 2.82 55.27
CA GLY A 293 0.65 1.43 55.05
C GLY A 293 0.58 0.98 53.59
N GLY A 294 0.87 1.86 52.62
CA GLY A 294 0.61 1.62 51.19
C GLY A 294 1.68 0.83 50.42
N VAL A 295 2.92 0.79 50.91
CA VAL A 295 4.05 0.22 50.16
C VAL A 295 3.99 -1.32 50.10
N THR A 296 3.63 -1.97 51.20
CA THR A 296 3.55 -3.43 51.28
C THR A 296 2.40 -3.99 50.44
N THR A 297 1.23 -3.36 50.45
CA THR A 297 0.10 -3.78 49.61
C THR A 297 0.43 -3.64 48.12
N ARG A 298 1.07 -2.53 47.71
CA ARG A 298 1.45 -2.30 46.31
C ARG A 298 2.46 -3.33 45.82
N LEU A 299 3.42 -3.72 46.67
CA LEU A 299 4.38 -4.79 46.36
C LEU A 299 3.72 -6.16 46.24
N VAL A 300 2.76 -6.49 47.11
CA VAL A 300 2.01 -7.75 47.06
C VAL A 300 1.16 -7.85 45.80
N LEU A 301 0.46 -6.77 45.42
CA LEU A 301 -0.33 -6.73 44.18
C LEU A 301 0.56 -6.84 42.94
N LEU A 302 1.73 -6.18 42.95
CA LEU A 302 2.70 -6.29 41.86
C LEU A 302 3.25 -7.73 41.75
N ALA A 303 3.60 -8.36 42.86
CA ALA A 303 4.03 -9.77 42.87
C ALA A 303 2.92 -10.71 42.34
N LEU A 304 1.67 -10.50 42.76
CA LEU A 304 0.53 -11.29 42.28
C LEU A 304 0.31 -11.11 40.77
N THR A 305 0.45 -9.89 40.24
CA THR A 305 0.33 -9.64 38.80
C THR A 305 1.40 -10.37 38.00
N ILE A 306 2.65 -10.37 38.47
CA ILE A 306 3.75 -11.09 37.83
C ILE A 306 3.47 -12.60 37.81
N VAL A 307 3.02 -13.16 38.94
CA VAL A 307 2.70 -14.58 39.04
C VAL A 307 1.57 -14.98 38.09
N LEU A 308 0.51 -14.18 38.00
CA LEU A 308 -0.62 -14.47 37.09
C LEU A 308 -0.23 -14.38 35.61
N VAL A 309 0.64 -13.43 35.25
CA VAL A 309 1.18 -13.33 33.87
C VAL A 309 2.07 -14.53 33.54
N LEU A 310 2.92 -14.97 34.47
CA LEU A 310 3.76 -16.15 34.28
C LEU A 310 2.94 -17.43 34.17
N LEU A 311 1.90 -17.58 35.00
CA LEU A 311 0.96 -18.71 34.92
C LEU A 311 0.17 -18.70 33.61
N GLY A 312 -0.25 -17.52 33.14
CA GLY A 312 -0.88 -17.35 31.84
C GLY A 312 0.03 -17.75 30.70
N SER A 313 1.30 -17.29 30.72
CA SER A 313 2.32 -17.64 29.72
C SER A 313 2.59 -19.14 29.69
N ALA A 314 2.71 -19.77 30.86
CA ALA A 314 2.87 -21.22 30.99
C ALA A 314 1.65 -21.97 30.45
N GLY A 315 0.43 -21.49 30.75
CA GLY A 315 -0.80 -22.03 30.18
C GLY A 315 -0.85 -21.94 28.66
N GLY A 316 -0.40 -20.82 28.09
CA GLY A 316 -0.26 -20.63 26.65
C GLY A 316 0.73 -21.61 26.00
N LEU A 317 1.90 -21.82 26.64
CA LEU A 317 2.89 -22.81 26.18
C LEU A 317 2.35 -24.24 26.26
N VAL A 318 1.66 -24.60 27.34
CA VAL A 318 1.00 -25.90 27.47
C VAL A 318 -0.07 -26.06 26.39
N GLY A 319 -0.86 -25.02 26.12
CA GLY A 319 -1.83 -25.00 25.02
C GLY A 319 -1.18 -25.25 23.67
N ALA A 320 0.00 -24.69 23.40
CA ALA A 320 0.74 -24.92 22.16
C ALA A 320 1.20 -26.37 21.97
N VAL A 321 1.37 -27.12 23.05
CA VAL A 321 1.75 -28.54 23.01
C VAL A 321 0.52 -29.44 22.84
N VAL A 322 -0.61 -29.08 23.45
CA VAL A 322 -1.82 -29.91 23.52
C VAL A 322 -2.76 -29.72 22.32
N LEU A 323 -2.82 -28.51 21.76
CA LEU A 323 -3.70 -28.22 20.63
C LEU A 323 -3.26 -28.93 19.34
N PRO A 324 -4.23 -29.30 18.47
CA PRO A 324 -3.92 -29.90 17.19
C PRO A 324 -3.10 -28.93 16.33
N LYS A 325 -2.02 -29.45 15.74
CA LYS A 325 -1.13 -28.66 14.89
C LYS A 325 -1.71 -28.55 13.48
N ILE A 326 -1.55 -27.36 12.90
CA ILE A 326 -1.88 -27.05 11.51
C ILE A 326 -0.58 -26.73 10.79
N TYR A 327 -0.36 -27.38 9.66
CA TYR A 327 0.78 -27.19 8.78
C TYR A 327 0.31 -26.54 7.48
N ALA A 328 1.16 -25.75 6.84
CA ALA A 328 0.88 -25.21 5.51
C ALA A 328 1.83 -25.78 4.47
N ALA A 329 1.32 -25.92 3.25
CA ALA A 329 2.12 -26.12 2.05
C ALA A 329 2.03 -24.89 1.16
N ARG A 330 3.11 -24.60 0.43
CA ARG A 330 3.23 -23.43 -0.43
C ARG A 330 3.68 -23.83 -1.82
N VAL A 331 3.22 -23.09 -2.82
CA VAL A 331 3.64 -23.18 -4.21
C VAL A 331 3.66 -21.79 -4.82
N GLU A 332 4.66 -21.54 -5.66
CA GLU A 332 4.83 -20.28 -6.39
C GLU A 332 4.61 -20.53 -7.88
N VAL A 333 3.76 -19.69 -8.45
CA VAL A 333 3.26 -19.85 -9.81
C VAL A 333 3.57 -18.58 -10.58
N LEU A 334 4.41 -18.68 -11.60
CA LEU A 334 4.63 -17.60 -12.55
C LEU A 334 3.48 -17.59 -13.54
N SER A 335 2.79 -16.47 -13.66
CA SER A 335 1.83 -16.25 -14.73
C SER A 335 2.46 -15.31 -15.75
N SER A 336 3.09 -15.86 -16.79
CA SER A 336 3.66 -15.02 -17.85
C SER A 336 2.52 -14.40 -18.67
N ILE A 337 2.51 -13.07 -18.70
CA ILE A 337 1.54 -12.30 -19.47
C ILE A 337 2.04 -12.33 -20.92
N GLY A 338 1.26 -12.95 -21.81
CA GLY A 338 1.62 -13.08 -23.22
C GLY A 338 2.12 -11.76 -23.79
N GLN A 339 3.18 -11.82 -24.61
CA GLN A 339 3.98 -10.70 -25.13
C GLN A 339 3.16 -9.59 -25.84
N ASP A 340 2.45 -8.80 -25.06
CA ASP A 340 1.91 -7.48 -25.37
C ASP A 340 2.62 -6.44 -24.47
N GLN A 341 3.93 -6.62 -24.28
CA GLN A 341 4.87 -5.64 -23.70
C GLN A 341 4.85 -4.26 -24.40
N GLN A 342 4.09 -4.10 -25.50
CA GLN A 342 3.90 -2.81 -26.18
C GLN A 342 2.74 -1.97 -25.60
N SER A 343 1.88 -2.53 -24.76
CA SER A 343 0.92 -1.75 -23.98
C SER A 343 1.46 -1.61 -22.57
N GLY A 344 2.33 -0.63 -22.31
CA GLY A 344 2.86 -0.28 -20.97
C GLY A 344 1.79 0.24 -19.99
N ASP A 345 0.66 -0.46 -19.90
CA ASP A 345 -0.50 -0.13 -19.08
C ASP A 345 -0.53 -1.06 -17.85
N PRO A 346 0.06 -0.63 -16.71
CA PRO A 346 0.13 -1.42 -15.49
C PRO A 346 -1.26 -1.82 -14.93
N LEU A 347 -2.33 -1.10 -15.31
CA LEU A 347 -3.69 -1.41 -14.87
C LEU A 347 -4.24 -2.70 -15.52
N LYS A 348 -3.80 -3.05 -16.73
CA LYS A 348 -4.20 -4.30 -17.39
C LYS A 348 -3.54 -5.51 -16.75
N GLN A 349 -2.28 -5.37 -16.36
CA GLN A 349 -1.50 -6.40 -15.65
C GLN A 349 -2.13 -6.73 -14.28
N ASP A 350 -2.45 -5.70 -13.50
CA ASP A 350 -3.09 -5.86 -12.19
C ASP A 350 -4.48 -6.50 -12.29
N ARG A 351 -5.26 -6.13 -13.32
CA ARG A 351 -6.58 -6.73 -13.59
C ARG A 351 -6.48 -8.22 -13.96
N GLN A 352 -5.46 -8.63 -14.72
CA GLN A 352 -5.29 -10.03 -15.12
C GLN A 352 -4.81 -10.91 -13.96
N LEU A 353 -3.86 -10.45 -13.15
CA LEU A 353 -3.43 -11.14 -11.94
C LEU A 353 -4.58 -11.27 -10.93
N SER A 354 -5.32 -10.18 -10.70
CA SER A 354 -6.53 -10.20 -9.88
C SER A 354 -7.57 -11.20 -10.38
N THR A 355 -7.73 -11.32 -11.70
CA THR A 355 -8.64 -12.31 -12.30
C THR A 355 -8.19 -13.74 -12.02
N GLN A 356 -6.88 -14.02 -12.08
CA GLN A 356 -6.34 -15.34 -11.75
C GLN A 356 -6.47 -15.69 -10.28
N LEU A 357 -6.29 -14.72 -9.38
CA LEU A 357 -6.52 -14.89 -7.95
C LEU A 357 -7.97 -15.34 -7.68
N VAL A 358 -8.93 -14.65 -8.29
CA VAL A 358 -10.36 -15.00 -8.17
C VAL A 358 -10.64 -16.36 -8.80
N PHE A 359 -10.01 -16.68 -9.93
CA PHE A 359 -10.19 -17.97 -10.60
C PHE A 359 -9.62 -19.15 -9.80
N LEU A 360 -8.45 -18.99 -9.17
CA LEU A 360 -7.84 -19.98 -8.26
C LEU A 360 -8.75 -20.33 -7.08
N LYS A 361 -9.42 -19.33 -6.48
CA LYS A 361 -10.39 -19.54 -5.41
C LYS A 361 -11.79 -19.92 -5.90
N SER A 362 -12.01 -20.02 -7.21
CA SER A 362 -13.34 -20.28 -7.75
C SER A 362 -13.81 -21.72 -7.50
N ARG A 363 -15.12 -21.91 -7.52
CA ARG A 363 -15.75 -23.24 -7.42
C ARG A 363 -15.34 -24.19 -8.55
N ALA A 364 -14.88 -23.67 -9.68
CA ALA A 364 -14.37 -24.48 -10.79
C ALA A 364 -13.05 -25.20 -10.46
N VAL A 365 -12.22 -24.56 -9.62
CA VAL A 365 -10.93 -25.10 -9.15
C VAL A 365 -11.11 -25.86 -7.84
N LEU A 366 -11.62 -25.21 -6.79
CA LEU A 366 -11.68 -25.81 -5.46
C LEU A 366 -12.84 -26.80 -5.28
N GLY A 367 -13.94 -26.65 -6.01
CA GLY A 367 -15.13 -27.51 -5.85
C GLY A 367 -14.86 -29.00 -6.06
N PRO A 368 -14.24 -29.41 -7.20
CA PRO A 368 -13.87 -30.80 -7.43
C PRO A 368 -12.84 -31.35 -6.44
N VAL A 369 -11.93 -30.49 -5.94
CA VAL A 369 -10.93 -30.89 -4.93
C VAL A 369 -11.63 -31.16 -3.59
N ALA A 370 -12.49 -30.25 -3.14
CA ALA A 370 -13.28 -30.41 -1.92
C ALA A 370 -14.12 -31.70 -1.97
N GLN A 371 -14.78 -31.97 -3.11
CA GLN A 371 -15.54 -33.20 -3.29
C GLN A 371 -14.68 -34.46 -3.19
N LYS A 372 -13.45 -34.44 -3.74
CA LYS A 372 -12.51 -35.57 -3.68
C LYS A 372 -11.98 -35.81 -2.27
N GLU A 373 -11.83 -34.75 -1.49
CA GLU A 373 -11.37 -34.78 -0.09
C GLU A 373 -12.51 -35.03 0.90
N GLY A 374 -13.77 -35.07 0.45
CA GLY A 374 -14.94 -35.23 1.31
C GLY A 374 -15.24 -33.99 2.16
N THR A 375 -14.75 -32.82 1.76
CA THR A 375 -14.94 -31.53 2.44
C THR A 375 -15.95 -30.65 1.69
N GLN A 376 -16.53 -29.67 2.38
CA GLN A 376 -17.35 -28.65 1.71
C GLN A 376 -16.44 -27.60 1.05
N PHE A 377 -16.93 -26.98 -0.03
CA PHE A 377 -16.19 -25.93 -0.72
C PHE A 377 -15.83 -24.77 0.23
N GLU A 378 -16.75 -24.39 1.12
CA GLU A 378 -16.58 -23.29 2.08
C GLU A 378 -15.51 -23.60 3.14
N ASP A 379 -15.28 -24.87 3.44
CA ASP A 379 -14.24 -25.28 4.39
C ASP A 379 -12.88 -25.33 3.72
N LEU A 380 -12.80 -25.77 2.45
CA LEU A 380 -11.58 -25.74 1.66
C LEU A 380 -11.16 -24.30 1.31
N ASP A 381 -12.10 -23.41 0.98
CA ASP A 381 -11.82 -22.00 0.65
C ASP A 381 -11.20 -21.21 1.83
N LYS A 382 -11.53 -21.59 3.08
CA LYS A 382 -10.97 -20.97 4.29
C LYS A 382 -9.52 -21.35 4.54
N VAL A 383 -9.14 -22.58 4.21
CA VAL A 383 -7.78 -23.10 4.44
C VAL A 383 -6.83 -22.84 3.26
N VAL A 384 -7.33 -22.28 2.16
CA VAL A 384 -6.53 -21.92 0.98
C VAL A 384 -6.39 -20.40 0.88
N SER A 385 -5.15 -19.92 0.84
CA SER A 385 -4.83 -18.51 0.63
C SER A 385 -4.05 -18.31 -0.67
N VAL A 386 -4.36 -17.22 -1.38
CA VAL A 386 -3.73 -16.86 -2.66
C VAL A 386 -3.33 -15.40 -2.60
N LYS A 387 -2.07 -15.08 -2.89
CA LYS A 387 -1.52 -13.72 -2.84
C LYS A 387 -0.55 -13.48 -4.00
N VAL A 388 -0.46 -12.25 -4.48
CA VAL A 388 0.61 -11.83 -5.42
C VAL A 388 1.85 -11.48 -4.60
N VAL A 389 3.01 -11.99 -4.99
CA VAL A 389 4.29 -11.70 -4.34
C VAL A 389 4.86 -10.39 -4.88
N ASP A 390 5.12 -9.41 -4.00
CA ASP A 390 5.92 -8.21 -4.27
C ASP A 390 5.63 -7.49 -5.61
N ASN A 391 4.36 -7.29 -5.97
CA ASN A 391 3.93 -6.69 -7.24
C ASN A 391 4.56 -7.36 -8.50
N SER A 392 4.89 -8.64 -8.39
CA SER A 392 5.51 -9.44 -9.45
C SER A 392 4.47 -10.29 -10.17
N GLU A 393 4.88 -10.95 -11.26
CA GLU A 393 4.04 -11.91 -12.00
C GLU A 393 3.89 -13.27 -11.27
N VAL A 394 4.23 -13.31 -9.98
CA VAL A 394 4.27 -14.52 -9.16
C VAL A 394 3.07 -14.55 -8.22
N ILE A 395 2.25 -15.59 -8.37
CA ILE A 395 1.15 -15.90 -7.48
C ILE A 395 1.62 -16.98 -6.50
N GLN A 396 1.55 -16.66 -5.22
CA GLN A 396 1.77 -17.61 -4.14
C GLN A 396 0.44 -18.21 -3.70
N VAL A 397 0.34 -19.54 -3.75
CA VAL A 397 -0.79 -20.29 -3.22
C VAL A 397 -0.32 -21.08 -2.00
N GLU A 398 -1.08 -21.00 -0.92
CA GLU A 398 -0.80 -21.69 0.34
C GLU A 398 -2.05 -22.44 0.81
N ALA A 399 -1.90 -23.68 1.25
CA ALA A 399 -3.00 -24.51 1.77
C ALA A 399 -2.64 -25.09 3.14
N ASP A 400 -3.55 -24.93 4.09
CA ASP A 400 -3.42 -25.42 5.45
C ASP A 400 -4.00 -26.84 5.59
N GLY A 401 -3.36 -27.67 6.40
CA GLY A 401 -3.79 -29.05 6.66
C GLY A 401 -3.34 -29.58 8.01
N PRO A 402 -3.97 -30.65 8.51
CA PRO A 402 -3.66 -31.25 9.81
C PRO A 402 -2.29 -31.95 9.85
N THR A 403 -1.75 -32.28 8.68
CA THR A 403 -0.40 -32.86 8.52
C THR A 403 0.29 -32.20 7.33
N LYS A 404 1.63 -32.19 7.34
CA LYS A 404 2.43 -31.71 6.20
C LYS A 404 2.04 -32.42 4.90
N LEU A 405 1.82 -33.74 4.97
CA LEU A 405 1.44 -34.55 3.81
C LEU A 405 0.06 -34.14 3.27
N ALA A 406 -0.94 -33.98 4.15
CA ALA A 406 -2.27 -33.55 3.75
C ALA A 406 -2.25 -32.17 3.08
N ALA A 407 -1.56 -31.20 3.71
CA ALA A 407 -1.41 -29.85 3.15
C ALA A 407 -0.78 -29.87 1.74
N THR A 408 0.31 -30.62 1.55
CA THR A 408 0.97 -30.74 0.24
C THR A 408 0.09 -31.46 -0.80
N GLN A 409 -0.64 -32.51 -0.39
CA GLN A 409 -1.54 -33.25 -1.30
C GLN A 409 -2.72 -32.39 -1.76
N THR A 410 -3.34 -31.66 -0.83
CA THR A 410 -4.42 -30.71 -1.14
C THR A 410 -3.93 -29.63 -2.09
N LEU A 411 -2.78 -29.03 -1.81
CA LEU A 411 -2.19 -28.01 -2.67
C LEU A 411 -1.86 -28.55 -4.07
N GLN A 412 -1.30 -29.76 -4.16
CA GLN A 412 -1.04 -30.41 -5.45
C GLN A 412 -2.33 -30.62 -6.25
N ALA A 413 -3.39 -31.12 -5.62
CA ALA A 413 -4.66 -31.36 -6.29
C ALA A 413 -5.31 -30.07 -6.82
N ILE A 414 -5.19 -28.97 -6.07
CA ILE A 414 -5.62 -27.63 -6.48
C ILE A 414 -4.83 -27.18 -7.71
N MET A 415 -3.51 -27.31 -7.67
CA MET A 415 -2.64 -26.87 -8.75
C MET A 415 -2.84 -27.69 -10.03
N ASP A 416 -2.95 -29.01 -9.93
CA ASP A 416 -3.25 -29.88 -11.08
C ASP A 416 -4.56 -29.47 -11.74
N ARG A 417 -5.59 -29.16 -10.93
CA ARG A 417 -6.89 -28.72 -11.44
C ARG A 417 -6.82 -27.34 -12.09
N TYR A 418 -6.13 -26.40 -11.46
CA TYR A 418 -5.94 -25.04 -11.96
C TYR A 418 -5.21 -25.04 -13.31
N LEU A 419 -4.07 -25.73 -13.40
CA LEU A 419 -3.29 -25.85 -14.63
C LEU A 419 -4.08 -26.52 -15.75
N THR A 420 -4.88 -27.55 -15.43
CA THR A 420 -5.76 -28.19 -16.42
C THR A 420 -6.81 -27.23 -17.00
N LEU A 421 -7.26 -26.23 -16.23
CA LEU A 421 -8.27 -25.27 -16.67
C LEU A 421 -7.66 -24.08 -17.40
N VAL A 422 -6.50 -23.59 -16.94
CA VAL A 422 -5.82 -22.45 -17.56
C VAL A 422 -5.13 -22.84 -18.86
N SER A 423 -4.62 -24.07 -18.98
CA SER A 423 -4.03 -24.58 -20.22
C SER A 423 -5.06 -24.86 -21.33
N GLN A 424 -6.36 -24.62 -21.11
CA GLN A 424 -7.38 -24.81 -22.15
C GLN A 424 -7.46 -23.60 -23.10
N PRO A 425 -7.50 -23.82 -24.43
CA PRO A 425 -7.65 -22.74 -25.40
C PRO A 425 -8.97 -21.98 -25.18
N THR A 426 -8.87 -20.65 -25.23
CA THR A 426 -10.01 -19.73 -25.08
C THR A 426 -11.15 -20.08 -26.04
N ALA A 427 -12.40 -19.81 -25.66
CA ALA A 427 -13.57 -20.12 -26.49
C ALA A 427 -13.50 -19.49 -27.91
N ALA A 428 -12.82 -18.36 -28.04
CA ALA A 428 -12.56 -17.71 -29.32
C ALA A 428 -11.54 -18.48 -30.19
N SER A 429 -10.47 -19.03 -29.60
CA SER A 429 -9.54 -19.92 -30.29
C SER A 429 -10.27 -21.18 -30.76
N ARG A 430 -11.02 -21.83 -29.87
CA ARG A 430 -11.80 -23.04 -30.21
C ARG A 430 -12.71 -22.82 -31.40
N ASN A 431 -13.41 -21.68 -31.48
CA ASN A 431 -14.31 -21.40 -32.60
C ASN A 431 -13.54 -21.23 -33.92
N LEU A 432 -12.39 -20.53 -33.91
CA LEU A 432 -11.56 -20.35 -35.11
C LEU A 432 -10.85 -21.65 -35.54
N ASP A 433 -10.44 -22.49 -34.58
CA ASP A 433 -9.86 -23.81 -34.85
C ASP A 433 -10.89 -24.76 -35.46
N THR A 434 -12.14 -24.75 -34.95
CA THR A 434 -13.26 -25.48 -35.57
C THR A 434 -13.54 -24.96 -36.98
N GLN A 435 -13.61 -23.65 -37.19
CA GLN A 435 -13.80 -23.06 -38.53
C GLN A 435 -12.66 -23.43 -39.49
N LEU A 436 -11.41 -23.50 -39.01
CA LEU A 436 -10.27 -23.92 -39.81
C LEU A 436 -10.34 -25.40 -40.18
N ALA A 437 -10.76 -26.26 -39.24
CA ALA A 437 -10.95 -27.69 -39.49
C ALA A 437 -12.07 -27.95 -40.51
N ASP A 438 -13.19 -27.23 -40.39
CA ASP A 438 -14.30 -27.30 -41.34
C ASP A 438 -13.86 -26.82 -42.74
N ALA A 439 -13.17 -25.68 -42.82
CA ALA A 439 -12.65 -25.15 -44.09
C ALA A 439 -11.62 -26.09 -44.76
N LYS A 440 -10.77 -26.77 -44.00
CA LYS A 440 -9.85 -27.79 -44.52
C LYS A 440 -10.59 -29.00 -45.06
N THR A 441 -11.66 -29.42 -44.39
CA THR A 441 -12.52 -30.52 -44.82
C THR A 441 -13.22 -30.19 -46.14
N ASP A 442 -13.80 -28.99 -46.25
CA ASP A 442 -14.41 -28.50 -47.49
C ASP A 442 -13.39 -28.45 -48.64
N THR A 443 -12.19 -27.93 -48.38
CA THR A 443 -11.11 -27.85 -49.37
C THR A 443 -10.70 -29.24 -49.86
N ALA A 444 -10.60 -30.23 -48.97
CA ALA A 444 -10.29 -31.62 -49.34
C ALA A 444 -11.40 -32.26 -50.21
N GLN A 445 -12.67 -31.97 -49.92
CA GLN A 445 -13.79 -32.43 -50.74
C GLN A 445 -13.76 -31.80 -52.15
N ILE A 446 -13.53 -30.49 -52.24
CA ILE A 446 -13.42 -29.78 -53.52
C ILE A 446 -12.21 -30.29 -54.32
N GLN A 447 -11.06 -30.51 -53.67
CA GLN A 447 -9.87 -31.08 -54.30
C GLN A 447 -10.15 -32.48 -54.88
N THR A 448 -10.88 -33.31 -54.13
CA THR A 448 -11.29 -34.65 -54.59
C THR A 448 -12.19 -34.55 -55.83
N ARG A 449 -13.14 -33.62 -55.84
CA ARG A 449 -14.01 -33.36 -56.98
C ARG A 449 -13.23 -32.87 -58.20
N VAL A 450 -12.25 -31.98 -58.02
CA VAL A 450 -11.35 -31.53 -59.11
C VAL A 450 -10.59 -32.72 -59.70
N ASN A 451 -10.05 -33.61 -58.86
CA ASN A 451 -9.34 -34.80 -59.32
C ASN A 451 -10.26 -35.74 -60.12
N GLN A 452 -11.49 -35.96 -59.65
CA GLN A 452 -12.50 -36.76 -60.38
C GLN A 452 -12.87 -36.12 -61.72
N LEU A 453 -13.08 -34.80 -61.77
CA LEU A 453 -13.39 -34.08 -63.00
C LEU A 453 -12.23 -34.08 -63.99
N MET A 454 -10.97 -34.02 -63.53
CA MET A 454 -9.81 -34.19 -64.42
C MET A 454 -9.84 -35.53 -65.15
N VAL A 455 -10.12 -36.63 -64.42
CA VAL A 455 -10.24 -37.96 -65.03
C VAL A 455 -11.45 -38.04 -65.97
N ALA A 456 -12.60 -37.47 -65.58
CA ALA A 456 -13.81 -37.48 -66.39
C ALA A 456 -13.70 -36.65 -67.68
N VAL A 457 -12.96 -35.54 -67.67
CA VAL A 457 -12.68 -34.74 -68.88
C VAL A 457 -11.81 -35.54 -69.86
N VAL A 458 -10.78 -36.25 -69.38
CA VAL A 458 -9.95 -37.14 -70.22
C VAL A 458 -10.79 -38.28 -70.79
N ALA A 459 -11.74 -38.80 -70.00
CA ALA A 459 -12.70 -39.83 -70.44
C ALA A 459 -13.86 -39.28 -71.28
N THR A 460 -13.90 -37.98 -71.60
CA THR A 460 -14.97 -37.28 -72.35
C THR A 460 -16.36 -37.33 -71.71
N THR A 461 -16.46 -37.68 -70.43
CA THR A 461 -17.72 -37.76 -69.67
C THR A 461 -18.04 -36.49 -68.89
N ALA A 462 -17.13 -35.51 -68.87
CA ALA A 462 -17.34 -34.17 -68.30
C ALA A 462 -16.77 -33.08 -69.21
N THR A 463 -17.23 -31.83 -69.03
CA THR A 463 -16.79 -30.69 -69.85
C THR A 463 -15.59 -29.96 -69.24
N GLN A 464 -14.78 -29.33 -70.08
CA GLN A 464 -13.68 -28.46 -69.62
C GLN A 464 -14.18 -27.27 -68.79
N ILE A 465 -15.42 -26.82 -69.04
CA ILE A 465 -16.07 -25.74 -68.31
C ILE A 465 -16.29 -26.13 -66.85
N SER A 466 -16.83 -27.33 -66.58
CA SER A 466 -17.07 -27.78 -65.20
C SER A 466 -15.79 -28.01 -64.41
N LEU A 467 -14.71 -28.43 -65.08
CA LEU A 467 -13.38 -28.51 -64.47
C LEU A 467 -12.82 -27.13 -64.12
N ASN A 468 -12.99 -26.14 -64.99
CA ASN A 468 -12.53 -24.77 -64.73
C ASN A 468 -13.32 -24.13 -63.57
N GLU A 469 -14.63 -24.33 -63.50
CA GLU A 469 -15.47 -23.89 -62.37
C GLU A 469 -15.02 -24.52 -61.05
N ALA A 470 -14.75 -25.83 -61.04
CA ALA A 470 -14.27 -26.53 -59.85
C ALA A 470 -12.89 -26.03 -59.39
N ARG A 471 -12.00 -25.66 -60.33
CA ARG A 471 -10.69 -25.05 -60.00
C ARG A 471 -10.84 -23.65 -59.38
N VAL A 472 -11.79 -22.85 -59.86
CA VAL A 472 -12.11 -21.54 -59.25
C VAL A 472 -12.64 -21.72 -57.83
N GLN A 473 -13.51 -22.71 -57.61
CA GLN A 473 -14.01 -23.04 -56.27
C GLN A 473 -12.89 -23.48 -55.32
N LEU A 474 -11.93 -24.28 -55.82
CA LEU A 474 -10.76 -24.70 -55.04
C LEU A 474 -9.90 -23.49 -54.64
N ALA A 475 -9.64 -22.57 -55.57
CA ALA A 475 -8.88 -21.35 -55.28
C ALA A 475 -9.57 -20.50 -54.21
N ALA A 476 -10.88 -20.29 -54.32
CA ALA A 476 -11.65 -19.55 -53.32
C ALA A 476 -11.65 -20.23 -51.93
N SER A 477 -11.66 -21.56 -51.88
CA SER A 477 -11.58 -22.33 -50.63
C SER A 477 -10.21 -22.20 -49.96
N LEU A 478 -9.13 -22.26 -50.74
CA LEU A 478 -7.77 -22.04 -50.25
C LEU A 478 -7.57 -20.60 -49.74
N ASP A 479 -8.15 -19.60 -50.41
CA ASP A 479 -8.10 -18.22 -49.94
C ASP A 479 -8.89 -18.02 -48.63
N ARG A 480 -10.02 -18.71 -48.48
CA ARG A 480 -10.77 -18.75 -47.21
C ARG A 480 -9.94 -19.39 -46.09
N GLU A 481 -9.27 -20.51 -46.35
CA GLU A 481 -8.37 -21.16 -45.37
C GLU A 481 -7.26 -20.19 -44.94
N LYS A 482 -6.58 -19.55 -45.91
CA LYS A 482 -5.54 -18.54 -45.65
C LYS A 482 -6.07 -17.36 -44.85
N ALA A 483 -7.29 -16.89 -45.13
CA ALA A 483 -7.91 -15.80 -44.38
C ALA A 483 -8.21 -16.18 -42.93
N ILE A 484 -8.65 -17.41 -42.66
CA ILE A 484 -8.85 -17.92 -41.30
C ILE A 484 -7.50 -18.07 -40.59
N GLN A 485 -6.49 -18.64 -41.26
CA GLN A 485 -5.12 -18.73 -40.73
C GLN A 485 -4.52 -17.35 -40.44
N ALA A 486 -4.73 -16.37 -41.32
CA ALA A 486 -4.32 -14.99 -41.12
C ALA A 486 -5.02 -14.36 -39.92
N LYS A 487 -6.33 -14.58 -39.74
CA LYS A 487 -7.06 -14.13 -38.54
C LYS A 487 -6.54 -14.77 -37.25
N ILE A 488 -6.14 -16.05 -37.29
CA ILE A 488 -5.48 -16.74 -36.18
C ILE A 488 -4.11 -16.12 -35.90
N ALA A 489 -3.34 -15.80 -36.94
CA ALA A 489 -2.02 -15.18 -36.83
C ALA A 489 -2.07 -13.71 -36.35
N GLU A 490 -2.95 -12.88 -36.92
CA GLU A 490 -3.17 -11.47 -36.56
C GLU A 490 -3.61 -11.30 -35.11
N ARG A 491 -4.47 -12.21 -34.62
CA ARG A 491 -4.91 -12.20 -33.22
C ARG A 491 -3.89 -12.86 -32.27
N LYS A 492 -2.71 -13.27 -32.76
CA LYS A 492 -1.70 -14.06 -32.03
C LYS A 492 -2.30 -15.30 -31.33
N LEU A 493 -3.34 -15.90 -31.91
CA LEU A 493 -4.06 -17.05 -31.35
C LEU A 493 -3.36 -18.39 -31.65
N SER A 494 -2.32 -18.39 -32.49
CA SER A 494 -1.50 -19.58 -32.70
C SER A 494 -0.68 -19.86 -31.44
N GLY A 495 -1.08 -20.88 -30.68
CA GLY A 495 -0.32 -21.37 -29.52
C GLY A 495 -0.55 -20.62 -28.20
N GLN A 496 -1.46 -19.65 -28.14
CA GLN A 496 -1.95 -19.18 -26.84
C GLN A 496 -2.91 -20.24 -26.25
N ALA A 497 -2.33 -21.16 -25.48
CA ALA A 497 -2.99 -21.65 -24.28
C ALA A 497 -3.47 -20.42 -23.45
N GLY A 498 -4.21 -20.61 -22.36
CA GLY A 498 -4.42 -19.49 -21.43
C GLY A 498 -3.08 -18.88 -20.96
N PRO A 499 -3.10 -17.89 -20.04
CA PRO A 499 -1.87 -17.31 -19.51
C PRO A 499 -0.83 -18.40 -19.25
N ASP A 500 0.41 -18.19 -19.70
CA ASP A 500 1.44 -19.22 -19.65
C ASP A 500 1.89 -19.33 -18.18
N VAL A 501 1.19 -20.24 -17.50
CA VAL A 501 1.28 -20.47 -16.07
C VAL A 501 2.31 -21.55 -15.83
N GLN A 502 3.48 -21.15 -15.34
CA GLN A 502 4.57 -22.05 -15.01
C GLN A 502 4.71 -22.17 -13.49
N LEU A 503 4.83 -23.41 -12.98
CA LEU A 503 5.23 -23.66 -11.60
C LEU A 503 6.71 -23.28 -11.43
N LEU A 504 7.01 -22.28 -10.60
CA LEU A 504 8.38 -21.93 -10.24
C LEU A 504 8.96 -22.93 -9.24
N THR A 505 8.10 -23.42 -8.36
CA THR A 505 8.44 -24.41 -7.34
C THR A 505 7.38 -25.50 -7.31
N PRO A 506 7.77 -26.78 -7.09
CA PRO A 506 6.80 -27.81 -6.76
C PRO A 506 6.19 -27.53 -5.37
N PRO A 507 4.94 -27.92 -5.09
CA PRO A 507 4.34 -27.76 -3.76
C PRO A 507 5.22 -28.32 -2.64
N TYR A 508 5.60 -27.48 -1.69
CA TYR A 508 6.46 -27.85 -0.56
C TYR A 508 5.81 -27.49 0.77
N SER A 509 6.00 -28.34 1.79
CA SER A 509 5.48 -28.08 3.13
C SER A 509 6.41 -27.17 3.93
N LEU A 510 5.87 -26.24 4.71
CA LEU A 510 6.66 -25.44 5.64
C LEU A 510 7.27 -26.30 6.76
N PRO A 511 8.46 -25.92 7.27
CA PRO A 511 9.16 -26.69 8.30
C PRO A 511 8.42 -26.70 9.64
N ASP A 512 7.78 -25.59 9.99
CA ASP A 512 7.09 -25.39 11.26
C ASP A 512 5.56 -25.37 11.10
N ALA A 513 4.85 -25.65 12.19
CA ALA A 513 3.40 -25.53 12.23
C ALA A 513 2.99 -24.06 12.19
N VAL A 514 2.01 -23.72 11.35
CA VAL A 514 1.46 -22.37 11.25
C VAL A 514 0.61 -22.04 12.49
N PHE A 515 0.00 -23.07 13.10
CA PHE A 515 -0.73 -22.93 14.35
C PHE A 515 -0.67 -24.22 15.19
N PRO A 516 -0.57 -24.12 16.53
CA PRO A 516 -0.24 -22.93 17.33
C PRO A 516 1.27 -22.65 17.32
N GLN A 517 1.66 -21.38 17.19
CA GLN A 517 3.06 -20.98 17.36
C GLN A 517 3.36 -20.80 18.87
N PRO A 518 4.38 -21.48 19.43
CA PRO A 518 4.63 -21.47 20.87
C PRO A 518 4.80 -20.07 21.48
N LEU A 519 5.49 -19.18 20.74
CA LEU A 519 5.72 -17.80 21.18
C LEU A 519 4.43 -16.97 21.19
N ILE A 520 3.60 -17.11 20.14
CA ILE A 520 2.31 -16.41 20.06
C ILE A 520 1.37 -16.92 21.15
N ALA A 521 1.30 -18.25 21.36
CA ALA A 521 0.47 -18.86 22.39
C ALA A 521 0.91 -18.46 23.81
N ALA A 522 2.22 -18.38 24.08
CA ALA A 522 2.74 -17.85 25.33
C ALA A 522 2.33 -16.38 25.55
N GLY A 523 2.42 -15.55 24.50
CA GLY A 523 2.02 -14.15 24.54
C GLY A 523 0.52 -13.96 24.80
N THR A 524 -0.34 -14.72 24.14
CA THR A 524 -1.80 -14.66 24.38
C THR A 524 -2.16 -15.15 25.78
N GLY A 525 -1.50 -16.20 26.26
CA GLY A 525 -1.64 -16.67 27.64
C GLY A 525 -1.21 -15.61 28.68
N ALA A 526 -0.09 -14.92 28.45
CA ALA A 526 0.39 -13.82 29.29
C ALA A 526 -0.66 -12.69 29.42
N LEU A 527 -1.29 -12.34 28.29
CA LEU A 527 -2.30 -11.29 28.22
C LEU A 527 -3.58 -11.67 29.00
N VAL A 528 -4.01 -12.93 28.91
CA VAL A 528 -5.11 -13.45 29.76
C VAL A 528 -4.75 -13.36 31.25
N GLY A 529 -3.53 -13.75 31.62
CA GLY A 529 -3.02 -13.64 32.98
C GLY A 529 -3.04 -12.18 33.50
N LEU A 530 -2.70 -11.22 32.63
CA LEU A 530 -2.72 -9.80 32.97
C LEU A 530 -4.15 -9.26 33.15
N ILE A 531 -5.10 -9.66 32.32
CA ILE A 531 -6.53 -9.29 32.46
C ILE A 531 -7.06 -9.78 33.80
N VAL A 532 -6.79 -11.04 34.16
CA VAL A 532 -7.20 -11.62 35.46
C VAL A 532 -6.58 -10.85 36.63
N ALA A 533 -5.29 -10.51 36.52
CA ALA A 533 -4.60 -9.73 37.54
C ALA A 533 -5.19 -8.31 37.68
N GLY A 534 -5.50 -7.63 36.57
CA GLY A 534 -6.15 -6.34 36.55
C GLY A 534 -7.53 -6.37 37.22
N GLY A 535 -8.31 -7.43 36.98
CA GLY A 535 -9.58 -7.68 37.66
C GLY A 535 -9.43 -7.83 39.18
N ALA A 536 -8.45 -8.62 39.64
CA ALA A 536 -8.17 -8.80 41.06
C ALA A 536 -7.77 -7.48 41.74
N VAL A 537 -6.93 -6.67 41.09
CA VAL A 537 -6.56 -5.33 41.57
C VAL A 537 -7.77 -4.40 41.64
N ALA A 538 -8.64 -4.42 40.63
CA ALA A 538 -9.84 -3.59 40.60
C ALA A 538 -10.81 -3.94 41.74
N VAL A 539 -11.01 -5.24 42.04
CA VAL A 539 -11.84 -5.70 43.16
C VAL A 539 -11.26 -5.26 44.50
N GLU A 540 -9.95 -5.35 44.70
CA GLU A 540 -9.30 -4.90 45.93
C GLU A 540 -9.39 -3.38 46.12
N LEU A 541 -9.28 -2.61 45.03
CA LEU A 541 -9.49 -1.15 45.04
C LEU A 541 -10.94 -0.76 45.34
N LEU A 542 -11.91 -1.57 44.90
CA LEU A 542 -13.33 -1.37 45.20
C LEU A 542 -13.66 -1.72 46.66
N ARG A 543 -12.99 -2.72 47.27
CA ARG A 543 -13.16 -3.06 48.69
C ARG A 543 -12.61 -2.02 49.66
N ARG A 544 -11.67 -1.20 49.21
CA ARG A 544 -11.02 -0.14 50.02
C ARG A 544 -11.73 1.23 49.92
N ARG A 545 -12.68 1.37 48.99
CA ARG A 545 -13.60 2.51 48.92
C ARG A 545 -14.85 2.20 49.72
#